data_AF-A0A7S2PBC5-F1
#
_entry.id   AF-A0A7S2PBC5-F1
#
_cell.length_a   1.000
_cell.length_b   1.000
_cell.length_c   1.000
_cell.angle_alpha   90.00
_cell.angle_beta   90.00
_cell.angle_gamma   90.00
#
_symmetry.space_group_name_H-M   'P 1'
#
loop_
_entity.id
_entity.type
_entity.pdbx_description
1 polymer ?
#
loop_
_entity_poly.entity_id
_entity_poly.type
_entity_poly.pdbx_seq_one_letter_code
_entity_poly.pdbx_strand_id
1 'polypeptide(L)'
;PEVPDSERWAMDILLPVLEALFPAEPSASKLRYKLLLPERRTPDDAHELTVLGFDPGPDPEKQEEGYTVAQAKEDEQKAATWKEIVVSRTHKSLMVFNWVPHGRRLYRSLVFCSKTHAALHNLPLDTPDA
;
A
#
# COMPACT_ATOMS: atom_id res chain seq x y z
N PRO A 1 -6.95 18.54 4.33
CA PRO A 1 -6.13 19.40 3.46
C PRO A 1 -6.69 19.30 2.04
N GLU A 2 -6.72 20.41 1.31
CA GLU A 2 -7.18 20.40 -0.08
C GLU A 2 -6.14 19.68 -0.96
N VAL A 3 -6.58 18.70 -1.75
CA VAL A 3 -5.71 17.95 -2.66
C VAL A 3 -5.39 18.84 -3.85
N PRO A 4 -4.11 19.08 -4.21
CA PRO A 4 -3.77 19.85 -5.40
C PRO A 4 -4.38 19.26 -6.68
N ASP A 5 -4.77 20.11 -7.63
CA ASP A 5 -5.34 19.67 -8.91
C ASP A 5 -4.43 18.70 -9.67
N SER A 6 -3.10 18.89 -9.57
CA SER A 6 -2.09 18.01 -10.19
C SER A 6 -2.11 16.58 -9.63
N GLU A 7 -2.71 16.36 -8.46
CA GLU A 7 -2.78 15.07 -7.76
C GLU A 7 -4.21 14.52 -7.65
N ARG A 8 -5.21 15.30 -8.06
CA ARG A 8 -6.64 14.91 -8.04
C ARG A 8 -6.87 13.59 -8.74
N TRP A 9 -6.29 13.41 -9.93
CA TRP A 9 -6.43 12.18 -10.71
C TRP A 9 -5.97 10.92 -9.97
N ALA A 10 -4.97 11.05 -9.10
CA ALA A 10 -4.44 9.93 -8.35
C ALA A 10 -5.35 9.61 -7.15
N MET A 11 -5.87 10.65 -6.49
CA MET A 11 -6.82 10.49 -5.39
C MET A 11 -8.15 9.90 -5.87
N ASP A 12 -8.63 10.25 -7.05
CA ASP A 12 -9.84 9.68 -7.64
C ASP A 12 -9.71 8.16 -7.91
N ILE A 13 -8.47 7.65 -8.05
CA ILE A 13 -8.20 6.21 -8.21
C ILE A 13 -7.95 5.55 -6.84
N LEU A 14 -7.19 6.21 -5.96
CA LEU A 14 -6.74 5.66 -4.68
C LEU A 14 -7.85 5.62 -3.63
N LEU A 15 -8.61 6.70 -3.47
CA LEU A 15 -9.59 6.84 -2.39
C LEU A 15 -10.68 5.77 -2.43
N PRO A 16 -11.31 5.43 -3.57
CA PRO A 16 -12.35 4.39 -3.58
C PRO A 16 -11.84 3.03 -3.09
N VAL A 17 -10.58 2.69 -3.38
CA VAL A 17 -9.98 1.44 -2.90
C VAL A 17 -9.71 1.51 -1.39
N LEU A 18 -9.21 2.64 -0.90
CA LEU A 18 -8.98 2.84 0.53
C LEU A 18 -10.30 2.83 1.31
N GLU A 19 -11.34 3.51 0.83
CA GLU A 19 -12.65 3.59 1.46
C GLU A 19 -13.39 2.24 1.48
N ALA A 20 -13.18 1.40 0.46
CA ALA A 20 -13.72 0.04 0.44
C ALA A 20 -13.09 -0.86 1.53
N LEU A 21 -11.80 -0.65 1.85
CA LEU A 21 -11.07 -1.43 2.85
C LEU A 21 -11.15 -0.82 4.25
N PHE A 22 -11.26 0.51 4.34
CA PHE A 22 -11.28 1.30 5.57
C PHE A 22 -12.40 2.34 5.47
N PRO A 23 -13.67 1.94 5.65
CA PRO A 23 -14.79 2.85 5.52
C PRO A 23 -14.73 3.99 6.54
N ALA A 24 -15.29 5.14 6.20
CA ALA A 24 -15.20 6.37 7.00
C ALA A 24 -16.12 6.40 8.24
N GLU A 25 -16.78 5.29 8.59
CA GLU A 25 -17.67 5.26 9.76
C GLU A 25 -16.90 5.47 11.08
N PRO A 26 -17.49 6.10 12.11
CA PRO A 26 -16.77 6.52 13.32
C PRO A 26 -16.10 5.38 14.10
N SER A 27 -16.57 4.15 13.93
CA SER A 27 -16.02 2.93 14.53
C SER A 27 -15.24 2.06 13.54
N ALA A 28 -15.23 2.41 12.26
CA ALA A 28 -14.48 1.68 11.26
C ALA A 28 -12.99 1.96 11.42
N SER A 29 -12.23 0.88 11.34
CA SER A 29 -10.80 0.79 11.60
C SER A 29 -10.03 1.97 11.02
N LYS A 30 -9.41 2.78 11.88
CA LYS A 30 -8.35 3.71 11.49
C LYS A 30 -7.39 2.97 10.55
N LEU A 31 -6.96 3.62 9.47
CA LEU A 31 -5.92 3.10 8.59
C LEU A 31 -4.77 2.57 9.46
N ARG A 32 -4.49 1.26 9.36
CA ARG A 32 -3.47 0.60 10.20
C ARG A 32 -2.05 1.10 9.93
N TYR A 33 -1.85 1.75 8.79
CA TYR A 33 -0.56 2.25 8.33
C TYR A 33 -0.63 3.74 8.00
N LYS A 34 0.47 4.44 8.26
CA LYS A 34 0.64 5.83 7.85
C LYS A 34 1.12 5.88 6.41
N LEU A 35 0.35 6.56 5.55
CA LEU A 35 0.78 6.88 4.20
C LEU A 35 1.76 8.07 4.24
N LEU A 36 2.96 7.84 3.78
CA LEU A 36 4.00 8.84 3.56
C LEU A 36 3.92 9.33 2.12
N LEU A 37 3.47 10.57 1.97
CA LEU A 37 3.47 11.27 0.71
C LEU A 37 4.86 11.86 0.44
N PRO A 38 5.32 11.89 -0.82
CA PRO A 38 6.54 12.59 -1.17
C PRO A 38 6.44 14.08 -0.82
N GLU A 39 7.53 14.66 -0.33
CA GLU A 39 7.60 16.08 0.07
C GLU A 39 7.42 17.03 -1.13
N ARG A 40 7.77 16.55 -2.33
CA ARG A 40 7.65 17.32 -3.56
C ARG A 40 6.31 17.02 -4.22
N ARG A 41 5.64 18.09 -4.66
CA ARG A 41 4.44 17.99 -5.49
C ARG A 41 4.72 17.20 -6.75
N THR A 42 3.72 16.43 -7.14
CA THR A 42 3.71 15.71 -8.40
C THR A 42 3.66 16.70 -9.57
N PRO A 43 4.55 16.59 -10.58
CA PRO A 43 4.49 17.41 -11.79
C PRO A 43 3.13 17.29 -12.51
N ASP A 44 2.72 18.35 -13.22
CA ASP A 44 1.41 18.39 -13.89
C ASP A 44 1.27 17.33 -15.01
N ASP A 45 2.39 16.97 -15.64
CA ASP A 45 2.53 15.96 -16.69
C ASP A 45 2.84 14.56 -16.14
N ALA A 46 2.82 14.36 -14.82
CA ALA A 46 3.08 13.06 -14.25
C ALA A 46 2.02 12.05 -14.69
N HIS A 47 2.52 10.86 -15.04
CA HIS A 47 1.70 9.70 -15.39
C HIS A 47 1.59 8.69 -14.25
N GLU A 48 2.39 8.85 -13.19
CA GLU A 48 2.41 7.96 -12.05
C GLU A 48 2.60 8.75 -10.75
N LEU A 49 1.99 8.26 -9.67
CA LEU A 49 2.20 8.71 -8.31
C LEU A 49 2.60 7.49 -7.47
N THR A 50 3.72 7.61 -6.75
CA THR A 50 4.15 6.61 -5.77
C THR A 50 3.97 7.13 -4.37
N VAL A 51 3.26 6.36 -3.55
CA VAL A 51 3.05 6.61 -2.12
C VAL A 51 3.66 5.47 -1.33
N LEU A 52 4.36 5.78 -0.25
CA LEU A 52 4.88 4.74 0.65
C LEU A 52 3.97 4.62 1.86
N GLY A 53 3.76 3.40 2.34
CA GLY A 53 3.05 3.12 3.59
C GLY A 53 3.92 2.27 4.49
N PHE A 54 3.80 2.43 5.80
CA PHE A 54 4.41 1.52 6.76
C PHE A 54 3.34 0.70 7.46
N ASP A 55 3.27 -0.59 7.15
CA ASP A 55 2.41 -1.55 7.85
C ASP A 55 3.18 -2.10 9.06
N PRO A 56 2.81 -1.74 10.30
CA PRO A 56 3.48 -2.23 11.50
C PRO A 56 3.16 -3.71 11.79
N GLY A 57 2.30 -4.37 11.00
CA GLY A 57 1.85 -5.72 11.28
C GLY A 57 0.79 -5.78 12.40
N PRO A 58 0.53 -6.97 12.97
CA PRO A 58 -0.63 -7.20 13.83
C PRO A 58 -0.52 -6.65 15.25
N ASP A 59 0.68 -6.30 15.73
CA ASP A 59 0.92 -5.84 17.11
C ASP A 59 1.80 -4.59 17.13
N PRO A 60 1.24 -3.40 16.81
CA PRO A 60 1.99 -2.16 16.64
C PRO A 60 2.63 -1.65 17.95
N GLU A 61 1.98 -1.84 19.10
CA GLU A 61 2.48 -1.40 20.41
C GLU A 61 3.78 -2.12 20.79
N LYS A 62 3.95 -3.39 20.40
CA LYS A 62 5.19 -4.14 20.63
C LYS A 62 6.35 -3.72 19.73
N GLN A 63 6.11 -2.98 18.65
CA GLN A 63 7.19 -2.53 17.75
C GLN A 63 7.78 -1.17 18.12
N GLU A 64 7.05 -0.32 18.85
CA GLU A 64 7.54 0.99 19.30
C GLU A 64 8.66 0.89 20.35
N GLU A 65 8.72 -0.21 21.12
CA GLU A 65 9.73 -0.45 22.17
C GLU A 65 11.07 -1.01 21.65
N GLY A 66 11.31 -0.98 20.33
CA GLY A 66 12.58 -1.44 19.75
C GLY A 66 12.76 -2.97 19.76
N TYR A 67 11.70 -3.73 20.09
CA TYR A 67 11.66 -5.16 19.85
C TYR A 67 11.64 -5.41 18.34
N THR A 68 12.76 -5.95 17.87
CA THR A 68 12.98 -6.65 16.61
C THR A 68 11.82 -6.56 15.62
N VAL A 69 12.00 -5.78 14.54
CA VAL A 69 11.41 -6.09 13.22
C VAL A 69 11.41 -7.61 13.11
N ALA A 70 10.22 -8.21 13.19
CA ALA A 70 10.04 -9.62 13.54
C ALA A 70 11.13 -10.45 12.86
N GLN A 71 11.88 -11.28 13.63
CA GLN A 71 12.83 -12.22 13.03
C GLN A 71 12.05 -13.01 11.98
N ALA A 72 12.30 -12.68 10.71
CA ALA A 72 11.39 -12.90 9.59
C ALA A 72 11.21 -14.37 9.18
N LYS A 73 11.58 -15.32 10.05
CA LYS A 73 11.65 -16.74 9.73
C LYS A 73 10.48 -17.57 10.24
N GLU A 74 9.79 -17.14 11.30
CA GLU A 74 8.74 -18.00 11.91
C GLU A 74 7.31 -17.52 11.62
N ASP A 75 7.12 -16.25 11.24
CA ASP A 75 5.81 -15.70 10.88
C ASP A 75 5.96 -14.57 9.83
N GLU A 76 6.31 -14.89 8.57
CA GLU A 76 6.38 -13.90 7.47
C GLU A 76 5.07 -13.10 7.31
N GLN A 77 3.93 -13.68 7.67
CA GLN A 77 2.62 -13.03 7.66
C GLN A 77 2.43 -11.98 8.77
N LYS A 78 3.33 -11.88 9.75
CA LYS A 78 3.22 -10.96 10.90
C LYS A 78 4.31 -9.89 10.95
N ALA A 79 5.23 -9.87 9.98
CA ALA A 79 6.33 -8.91 9.96
C ALA A 79 5.88 -7.53 9.46
N ALA A 80 6.40 -6.48 10.10
CA ALA A 80 6.23 -5.12 9.58
C ALA A 80 6.82 -5.01 8.18
N THR A 81 6.06 -4.37 7.29
CA THR A 81 6.40 -4.30 5.87
C THR A 81 6.15 -2.91 5.34
N TRP A 82 7.12 -2.38 4.61
CA TRP A 82 6.92 -1.18 3.81
C TRP A 82 6.06 -1.52 2.60
N LYS A 83 4.96 -0.80 2.43
CA LYS A 83 4.11 -0.85 1.26
C LYS A 83 4.51 0.25 0.29
N GLU A 84 4.55 -0.08 -0.98
CA GLU A 84 4.66 0.89 -2.07
C GLU A 84 3.38 0.83 -2.89
N ILE A 85 2.67 1.95 -2.95
CA ILE A 85 1.44 2.12 -3.69
C ILE A 85 1.75 2.94 -4.94
N VAL A 86 1.56 2.33 -6.11
CA VAL A 86 1.75 3.00 -7.40
C VAL A 86 0.41 3.21 -8.06
N VAL A 87 0.08 4.48 -8.29
CA VAL A 87 -1.12 4.91 -9.00
C VAL A 87 -0.74 5.31 -10.42
N SER A 88 -1.31 4.66 -11.43
CA SER A 88 -1.07 4.97 -12.83
C SER A 88 -2.20 5.82 -13.41
N ARG A 89 -1.86 7.00 -13.93
CA ARG A 89 -2.77 7.90 -14.63
C ARG A 89 -3.20 7.32 -15.97
N THR A 90 -2.24 6.76 -16.70
CA THR A 90 -2.44 6.19 -18.05
C THR A 90 -3.34 4.98 -18.00
N HIS A 91 -3.05 4.05 -17.07
CA HIS A 91 -3.83 2.83 -16.95
C HIS A 91 -5.01 2.96 -16.00
N LYS A 92 -5.22 4.09 -15.31
CA LYS A 92 -6.29 4.27 -14.32
C LYS A 92 -6.34 3.09 -13.34
N SER A 93 -5.19 2.74 -12.80
CA SER A 93 -4.99 1.54 -11.99
C SER A 93 -4.14 1.82 -10.77
N LEU A 94 -4.29 0.95 -9.78
CA LEU A 94 -3.56 0.93 -8.54
C LEU A 94 -2.81 -0.40 -8.42
N MET A 95 -1.55 -0.33 -8.04
CA MET A 95 -0.76 -1.50 -7.66
C MET A 95 -0.17 -1.27 -6.27
N VAL A 96 -0.20 -2.29 -5.42
CA VAL A 96 0.40 -2.25 -4.08
C VAL A 96 1.45 -3.35 -4.01
N PHE A 97 2.63 -2.98 -3.53
CA PHE A 97 3.77 -3.87 -3.39
C PHE A 97 4.25 -3.90 -1.94
N ASN A 98 4.69 -5.07 -1.49
CA ASN A 98 5.56 -5.20 -0.33
C ASN A 98 7.02 -4.97 -0.75
N TRP A 99 7.77 -4.25 0.07
CA TRP A 99 9.23 -4.21 -0.02
C TRP A 99 9.82 -5.32 0.84
N VAL A 100 10.41 -6.31 0.18
CA VAL A 100 10.93 -7.52 0.80
C VAL A 100 12.46 -7.50 0.72
N PRO A 101 13.18 -7.37 1.85
CA PRO A 101 14.63 -7.50 1.86
C PRO A 101 15.02 -8.97 1.66
N HIS A 102 15.93 -9.24 0.72
CA HIS A 102 16.48 -10.58 0.52
C HIS A 102 17.99 -10.51 0.24
N GLY A 103 18.79 -11.01 1.19
CA GLY A 103 20.25 -10.88 1.16
C GLY A 103 20.68 -9.42 1.24
N ARG A 104 21.35 -8.91 0.20
CA ARG A 104 21.82 -7.52 0.11
C ARG A 104 20.99 -6.66 -0.86
N ARG A 105 19.78 -7.09 -1.20
CA ARG A 105 18.91 -6.44 -2.17
C ARG A 105 17.50 -6.27 -1.60
N LEU A 106 16.79 -5.27 -2.12
CA LEU A 106 15.39 -5.01 -1.83
C LEU A 106 14.57 -5.35 -3.06
N TYR A 107 13.53 -6.16 -2.90
CA TYR A 107 12.66 -6.58 -3.98
C TYR A 107 11.23 -6.10 -3.74
N ARG A 108 10.47 -5.95 -4.82
CA ARG A 108 9.04 -5.65 -4.79
C ARG A 108 8.26 -6.93 -4.99
N SER A 109 7.32 -7.22 -4.10
CA SER A 109 6.34 -8.30 -4.25
C SER A 109 4.95 -7.69 -4.40
N LEU A 110 4.26 -7.97 -5.51
CA LEU A 110 2.90 -7.44 -5.75
C LEU A 110 1.91 -8.12 -4.82
N VAL A 111 1.11 -7.33 -4.09
CA VAL A 111 0.08 -7.83 -3.17
C VAL A 111 -1.34 -7.47 -3.60
N PHE A 112 -1.50 -6.41 -4.40
CA PHE A 112 -2.79 -6.01 -4.93
C PHE A 112 -2.63 -5.30 -6.27
N CYS A 113 -3.56 -5.55 -7.20
CA CYS A 113 -3.68 -4.80 -8.43
C CYS A 113 -5.16 -4.59 -8.78
N SER A 114 -5.59 -3.35 -9.01
CA SER A 114 -6.97 -3.05 -9.39
C SER A 114 -7.31 -3.43 -10.83
N LYS A 115 -6.31 -3.82 -11.64
CA LYS A 115 -6.49 -4.27 -13.02
C LYS A 115 -5.77 -5.59 -13.25
N THR A 116 -6.54 -6.67 -13.29
CA THR A 116 -6.00 -8.04 -13.42
C THR A 116 -5.12 -8.23 -14.66
N HIS A 117 -5.42 -7.57 -15.78
CA HIS A 117 -4.57 -7.66 -16.98
C HIS A 117 -3.17 -7.05 -16.81
N ALA A 118 -2.99 -6.17 -15.83
CA ALA A 118 -1.72 -5.56 -15.51
C ALA A 118 -0.93 -6.39 -14.47
N ALA A 119 -1.58 -7.37 -13.83
CA ALA A 119 -0.90 -8.35 -13.01
C ALA A 119 -0.40 -9.49 -13.91
N LEU A 120 0.92 -9.72 -13.93
CA LEU A 120 1.53 -10.83 -14.68
C LEU A 120 1.19 -12.22 -14.08
N HIS A 121 0.43 -12.26 -12.99
CA HIS A 121 -0.04 -13.45 -12.31
C HIS A 121 -1.45 -13.22 -11.79
N ASN A 122 -2.24 -14.29 -11.74
CA ASN A 122 -3.54 -14.25 -11.08
C ASN A 122 -3.32 -14.20 -9.56
N LEU A 123 -3.95 -13.24 -8.90
CA LEU A 123 -4.07 -13.28 -7.44
C LEU A 123 -5.19 -14.27 -7.10
N PRO A 124 -4.98 -15.22 -6.18
CA PRO A 124 -6.05 -16.08 -5.70
C PRO A 124 -7.17 -15.21 -5.11
N LEU A 125 -8.42 -15.57 -5.40
CA LEU A 125 -9.57 -14.88 -4.83
C LEU A 125 -9.63 -15.23 -3.33
N ASP A 126 -9.46 -14.22 -2.49
CA ASP A 126 -9.71 -14.33 -1.05
C ASP A 126 -11.21 -14.11 -0.80
N THR A 127 -12.02 -15.05 -1.27
CA THR A 127 -13.44 -15.12 -0.92
C THR A 127 -13.64 -16.30 0.02
N PRO A 128 -14.34 -16.14 1.15
CA PRO A 128 -14.54 -17.22 2.13
C PRO A 128 -15.21 -18.49 1.59
N ASP A 129 -15.75 -18.46 0.35
CA ASP A 129 -16.53 -19.55 -0.26
C ASP A 129 -16.04 -19.97 -1.68
N ALA A 130 -14.75 -19.80 -2.02
CA ALA A 130 -14.19 -20.30 -3.29
C ALA A 130 -13.40 -21.61 -3.16
#